data_AF-A0A8X7BUJ1-F1
#
_entry.id   AF-A0A8X7BUJ1-F1
#
_cell.length_a   1.000
_cell.length_b   1.000
_cell.length_c   1.000
_cell.angle_alpha   90.00
_cell.angle_beta   90.00
_cell.angle_gamma   90.00
#
_symmetry.space_group_name_H-M   'P 1'
#
loop_
_entity.id
_entity.type
_entity.pdbx_description
1 polymer ?
#
loop_
_entity_poly.entity_id
_entity_poly.type
_entity_poly.pdbx_seq_one_letter_code
_entity_poly.pdbx_strand_id
1 'polypeptide(L)'
;MITIYFPHQIADLADFEEYESSIDLRELALYQTALKKNEEGAIPIRLLRTEMLRCQSNREYIAKVHCLRVAFQLLFQRDEIRSYFVNVGHKILTGLMLRGEKDPKDCLLAYEDIITFSKDKGNWSVMEDELQSRGVKCLSFYDVVLDFIVLDAFEDLESPPSSVTAVVQNRWLSNGFKETALATAVWSVLKAKKRMLKYSDGFISRFYLVSEHLIPVLAWGFYGPDEKLKEICLYFKEEVMGFMFDIFNFNKVRFTQIEELAADIMQLANLRFDRTIQKLYM
;
A
#
# COMPACT_ATOMS: atom_id res chain seq x y z
N MET A 1 18.05 -21.55 -53.74
CA MET A 1 18.70 -22.12 -52.54
C MET A 1 19.34 -20.94 -51.82
N ILE A 2 18.84 -20.43 -50.70
CA ILE A 2 18.48 -21.14 -49.46
C ILE A 2 17.28 -20.44 -48.83
N THR A 3 16.20 -21.20 -48.63
CA THR A 3 15.04 -20.81 -47.82
C THR A 3 15.39 -21.13 -46.37
N ILE A 4 15.54 -20.12 -45.52
CA ILE A 4 15.73 -20.33 -44.08
C ILE A 4 14.34 -20.51 -43.48
N TYR A 5 14.05 -21.76 -43.10
CA TYR A 5 12.90 -22.15 -42.30
C TYR A 5 13.03 -21.54 -40.90
N PHE A 6 12.10 -20.68 -40.51
CA PHE A 6 11.84 -20.43 -39.09
C PHE A 6 10.88 -21.52 -38.60
N PRO A 7 11.27 -22.35 -37.60
CA PRO A 7 10.38 -23.35 -37.06
C PRO A 7 9.24 -22.65 -36.33
N HIS A 8 8.01 -22.96 -36.73
CA HIS A 8 6.81 -22.71 -35.93
C HIS A 8 6.94 -23.49 -34.62
N GLN A 9 7.49 -22.85 -33.58
CA GLN A 9 7.24 -23.30 -32.22
C GLN A 9 5.78 -22.96 -31.91
N ILE A 10 4.94 -23.96 -32.10
CA ILE A 10 3.67 -24.07 -31.38
C ILE A 10 4.09 -24.02 -29.92
N ALA A 11 3.82 -22.89 -29.26
CA ALA A 11 3.97 -22.80 -27.82
C ALA A 11 3.09 -23.90 -27.23
N ASP A 12 3.73 -24.91 -26.64
CA ASP A 12 3.05 -25.99 -25.95
C ASP A 12 2.11 -25.37 -24.93
N LEU A 13 0.81 -25.63 -25.10
CA LEU A 13 -0.27 -25.25 -24.19
C LEU A 13 -0.18 -26.01 -22.84
N ALA A 14 0.99 -26.55 -22.49
CA ALA A 14 1.22 -27.46 -21.37
C ALA A 14 2.04 -26.84 -20.22
N ASP A 15 2.53 -25.61 -20.35
CA ASP A 15 3.31 -24.93 -19.27
C ASP A 15 2.49 -23.91 -18.45
N PHE A 16 1.15 -23.99 -18.49
CA PHE A 16 0.25 -23.09 -17.73
C PHE A 16 -0.63 -23.80 -16.69
N GLU A 17 -0.32 -25.04 -16.32
CA GLU A 17 -1.05 -25.82 -15.32
C GLU A 17 -0.19 -26.13 -14.09
N GLU A 18 0.15 -25.15 -13.26
CA GLU A 18 0.63 -25.46 -11.90
C GLU A 18 0.35 -24.32 -10.91
N TYR A 19 -0.94 -24.04 -10.67
CA TYR A 19 -1.52 -23.66 -9.37
C TYR A 19 -3.04 -23.50 -9.57
N GLU A 20 -3.72 -24.54 -10.08
CA GLU A 20 -5.18 -24.59 -9.98
C GLU A 20 -5.52 -24.77 -8.50
N SER A 21 -5.94 -23.69 -7.85
CA SER A 21 -6.66 -23.79 -6.60
C SER A 21 -7.86 -24.71 -6.83
N SER A 22 -8.04 -25.74 -6.00
CA SER A 22 -9.21 -26.64 -6.01
C SER A 22 -10.54 -25.94 -5.67
N ILE A 23 -10.59 -24.62 -5.77
CA ILE A 23 -11.69 -23.75 -5.41
C ILE A 23 -12.62 -23.65 -6.60
N ASP A 24 -13.86 -24.12 -6.42
CA ASP A 24 -14.91 -23.87 -7.39
C ASP A 24 -15.34 -22.40 -7.32
N LEU A 25 -14.89 -21.60 -8.29
CA LEU A 25 -15.21 -20.17 -8.37
C LEU A 25 -16.72 -19.91 -8.40
N ARG A 26 -17.56 -20.87 -8.81
CA ARG A 26 -19.02 -20.73 -8.85
C ARG A 26 -19.64 -20.66 -7.46
N GLU A 27 -18.97 -21.20 -6.45
CA GLU A 27 -19.43 -21.15 -5.05
C GLU A 27 -19.13 -19.81 -4.38
N LEU A 28 -18.25 -19.00 -4.97
CA LEU A 28 -17.86 -17.68 -4.46
C LEU A 28 -18.89 -16.59 -4.83
N ALA A 29 -20.08 -16.67 -4.23
CA ALA A 29 -21.22 -15.83 -4.61
C ALA A 29 -20.94 -14.30 -4.58
N LEU A 30 -20.21 -13.80 -3.57
CA LEU A 30 -19.79 -12.40 -3.51
C LEU A 30 -18.87 -12.03 -4.70
N TYR A 31 -17.89 -12.88 -5.01
CA TYR A 31 -17.01 -12.68 -6.17
C TYR A 31 -17.76 -12.73 -7.50
N GLN A 32 -18.70 -13.68 -7.68
CA GLN A 32 -19.52 -13.77 -8.89
C GLN A 32 -20.38 -12.52 -9.09
N THR A 33 -20.94 -11.98 -7.99
CA THR A 33 -21.69 -10.72 -8.04
C THR A 33 -20.80 -9.55 -8.46
N ALA A 34 -19.57 -9.48 -7.96
CA ALA A 34 -18.59 -8.48 -8.34
C ALA A 34 -18.15 -8.61 -9.81
N LEU A 35 -17.98 -9.84 -10.31
CA LEU A 35 -17.68 -10.10 -11.72
C LEU A 35 -18.77 -9.58 -12.65
N LYS A 36 -20.04 -9.84 -12.32
CA LYS A 36 -21.17 -9.31 -13.11
C LYS A 36 -21.20 -7.78 -13.13
N LYS A 37 -20.98 -7.14 -11.98
CA LYS A 37 -20.85 -5.67 -11.90
C LYS A 37 -19.68 -5.13 -12.74
N ASN A 38 -18.59 -5.88 -12.83
CA ASN A 38 -17.45 -5.50 -13.66
C ASN A 38 -17.80 -5.56 -15.17
N GLU A 39 -18.54 -6.58 -15.60
CA GLU A 39 -19.01 -6.72 -16.98
C GLU A 39 -19.92 -5.56 -17.40
N GLU A 40 -20.68 -5.00 -16.45
CA GLU A 40 -21.50 -3.80 -16.63
C GLU A 40 -20.67 -2.48 -16.63
N GLY A 41 -19.35 -2.55 -16.42
CA GLY A 41 -18.47 -1.38 -16.32
C GLY A 41 -18.67 -0.55 -15.05
N ALA A 42 -19.34 -1.12 -14.03
CA ALA A 42 -19.79 -0.38 -12.85
C ALA A 42 -18.75 -0.28 -11.73
N ILE A 43 -17.56 -0.86 -11.89
CA ILE A 43 -16.50 -0.84 -10.87
C ILE A 43 -15.37 0.07 -11.35
N PRO A 44 -15.28 1.31 -10.82
CA PRO A 44 -14.23 2.22 -11.21
C PRO A 44 -12.92 1.85 -10.50
N ILE A 45 -11.81 1.97 -11.21
CA ILE A 45 -10.46 1.65 -10.73
C ILE A 45 -9.52 2.80 -11.07
N ARG A 46 -8.63 3.13 -10.13
CA ARG A 46 -7.58 4.14 -10.35
C ARG A 46 -6.47 3.59 -11.23
N LEU A 47 -5.89 2.46 -10.82
CA LEU A 47 -4.78 1.79 -11.49
C LEU A 47 -4.94 0.26 -11.41
N LEU A 48 -4.53 -0.44 -12.46
CA LEU A 48 -4.53 -1.89 -12.50
C LEU A 48 -3.28 -2.42 -11.81
N ARG A 49 -3.47 -3.00 -10.62
CA ARG A 49 -2.42 -3.63 -9.79
C ARG A 49 -2.36 -5.15 -9.99
N THR A 50 -2.83 -5.64 -11.13
CA THR A 50 -3.09 -7.07 -11.40
C THR A 50 -1.87 -7.95 -11.14
N GLU A 51 -0.74 -7.64 -11.76
CA GLU A 51 0.51 -8.41 -11.61
C GLU A 51 1.08 -8.26 -10.20
N MET A 52 1.14 -7.02 -9.69
CA MET A 52 1.64 -6.71 -8.36
C MET A 52 0.91 -7.51 -7.27
N LEU A 53 -0.42 -7.59 -7.35
CA LEU A 53 -1.27 -8.29 -6.38
C LEU A 53 -1.57 -9.74 -6.78
N ARG A 54 -0.82 -10.27 -7.75
CA ARG A 54 -0.84 -11.69 -8.16
C ARG A 54 -2.23 -12.20 -8.55
N CYS A 55 -3.02 -11.32 -9.17
CA CYS A 55 -4.28 -11.71 -9.81
C CYS A 55 -3.98 -12.26 -11.20
N GLN A 56 -4.72 -13.28 -11.65
CA GLN A 56 -4.50 -13.92 -12.95
C GLN A 56 -5.00 -13.04 -14.11
N SER A 57 -5.91 -12.10 -13.84
CA SER A 57 -6.44 -11.19 -14.85
C SER A 57 -6.91 -9.87 -14.27
N ASN A 58 -6.99 -8.84 -15.13
CA ASN A 58 -7.61 -7.56 -14.75
C ASN A 58 -9.05 -7.77 -14.25
N ARG A 59 -9.80 -8.68 -14.88
CA ARG A 59 -11.17 -9.02 -14.48
C ARG A 59 -11.24 -9.51 -13.04
N GLU A 60 -10.33 -10.40 -12.66
CA GLU A 60 -10.21 -10.91 -11.28
C GLU A 60 -9.84 -9.79 -10.31
N TYR A 61 -8.80 -9.02 -10.63
CA TYR A 61 -8.34 -7.92 -9.80
C TYR A 61 -9.47 -6.93 -9.50
N ILE A 62 -10.19 -6.47 -10.53
CA ILE A 62 -11.27 -5.49 -10.41
C ILE A 62 -12.40 -6.02 -9.51
N ALA A 63 -12.81 -7.28 -9.70
CA ALA A 63 -13.83 -7.89 -8.88
C ALA A 63 -13.39 -8.06 -7.41
N LYS A 64 -12.15 -8.51 -7.17
CA LYS A 64 -11.60 -8.62 -5.81
C LYS A 64 -11.54 -7.27 -5.12
N VAL A 65 -11.10 -6.21 -5.81
CA VAL A 65 -11.12 -4.84 -5.27
C VAL A 65 -12.53 -4.45 -4.82
N HIS A 66 -13.56 -4.71 -5.63
CA HIS A 66 -14.94 -4.42 -5.23
C HIS A 66 -15.35 -5.17 -3.96
N CYS A 67 -15.05 -6.47 -3.88
CA CYS A 67 -15.32 -7.27 -2.68
C CYS A 67 -14.60 -6.72 -1.44
N LEU A 68 -13.33 -6.34 -1.58
CA LEU A 68 -12.54 -5.75 -0.49
C LEU A 68 -13.12 -4.40 -0.04
N ARG A 69 -13.55 -3.54 -0.97
CA ARG A 69 -14.21 -2.27 -0.64
C ARG A 69 -15.42 -2.48 0.25
N VAL A 70 -16.32 -3.41 -0.11
CA VAL A 70 -17.55 -3.67 0.66
C VAL A 70 -17.25 -4.37 2.00
N ALA A 71 -16.25 -5.25 2.05
CA ALA A 71 -15.81 -5.89 3.29
C ALA A 71 -15.20 -4.88 4.28
N PHE A 72 -14.31 -4.00 3.83
CA PHE A 72 -13.78 -2.92 4.67
C PHE A 72 -14.87 -1.95 5.11
N GLN A 73 -15.83 -1.64 4.22
CA GLN A 73 -16.98 -0.82 4.60
C GLN A 73 -17.77 -1.45 5.75
N LEU A 74 -18.02 -2.77 5.71
CA LEU A 74 -18.68 -3.50 6.80
C LEU A 74 -17.85 -3.45 8.10
N LEU A 75 -16.55 -3.75 8.01
CA LEU A 75 -15.63 -3.71 9.16
C LEU A 75 -15.63 -2.35 9.85
N PHE A 76 -15.52 -1.28 9.07
CA PHE A 76 -15.47 0.07 9.59
C PHE A 76 -16.83 0.66 9.94
N GLN A 77 -17.92 -0.12 9.99
CA GLN A 77 -19.13 0.29 10.70
C GLN A 77 -18.91 0.29 12.22
N ARG A 78 -17.97 -0.53 12.71
CA ARG A 78 -17.67 -0.69 14.14
C ARG A 78 -16.58 0.28 14.60
N ASP A 79 -16.88 1.10 15.60
CA ASP A 79 -15.93 2.05 16.19
C ASP A 79 -14.68 1.38 16.76
N GLU A 80 -14.82 0.19 17.33
CA GLU A 80 -13.68 -0.53 17.91
C GLU A 80 -12.67 -0.90 16.83
N ILE A 81 -13.15 -1.32 15.64
CA ILE A 81 -12.28 -1.69 14.52
C ILE A 81 -11.62 -0.44 13.94
N ARG A 82 -12.35 0.67 13.77
CA ARG A 82 -11.75 1.95 13.34
C ARG A 82 -10.63 2.37 14.27
N SER A 83 -10.88 2.33 15.58
CA SER A 83 -9.90 2.71 16.60
C SER A 83 -8.70 1.76 16.63
N TYR A 84 -8.93 0.45 16.43
CA TYR A 84 -7.87 -0.53 16.34
C TYR A 84 -6.88 -0.24 15.20
N PHE A 85 -7.37 0.04 13.98
CA PHE A 85 -6.50 0.36 12.84
C PHE A 85 -5.72 1.66 13.05
N VAL A 86 -6.34 2.68 13.65
CA VAL A 86 -5.65 3.93 14.02
C VAL A 86 -4.51 3.64 15.02
N ASN A 87 -4.77 2.82 16.04
CA ASN A 87 -3.78 2.46 17.04
C ASN A 87 -2.63 1.60 16.46
N VAL A 88 -2.93 0.71 15.51
CA VAL A 88 -1.90 -0.04 14.78
C VAL A 88 -1.00 0.91 13.99
N GLY A 89 -1.58 1.84 13.23
CA GLY A 89 -0.83 2.85 12.48
C GLY A 89 0.10 3.65 13.39
N HIS A 90 -0.41 4.13 14.53
CA HIS A 90 0.38 4.82 15.55
C HIS A 90 1.56 3.96 16.03
N LYS A 91 1.33 2.69 16.40
CA LYS A 91 2.39 1.78 16.90
C LYS A 91 3.46 1.51 15.86
N ILE A 92 3.07 1.30 14.60
CA ILE A 92 4.00 1.06 13.48
C ILE A 92 4.85 2.31 13.22
N LEU A 93 4.23 3.49 13.12
CA LEU A 93 4.96 4.75 12.93
C LEU A 93 5.94 5.00 14.07
N THR A 94 5.51 4.81 15.32
CA THR A 94 6.38 4.92 16.51
C THR A 94 7.57 3.99 16.39
N GLY A 95 7.32 2.71 16.09
CA GLY A 95 8.37 1.70 15.98
C GLY A 95 9.38 2.03 14.88
N LEU A 96 8.91 2.40 13.68
CA LEU A 96 9.78 2.77 12.57
C LEU A 96 10.67 3.98 12.90
N MET A 97 10.08 5.04 13.48
CA MET A 97 10.82 6.24 13.86
C MET A 97 11.90 5.93 14.90
N LEU A 98 11.58 5.15 15.93
CA LEU A 98 12.55 4.74 16.96
C LEU A 98 13.67 3.88 16.38
N ARG A 99 13.38 2.99 15.42
CA ARG A 99 14.41 2.19 14.74
C ARG A 99 15.32 3.01 13.84
N GLY A 100 14.80 4.10 13.27
CA GLY A 100 15.59 5.11 12.58
C GLY A 100 16.30 6.09 13.50
N GLU A 101 16.33 5.84 14.82
CA GLU A 101 16.90 6.72 15.85
C GLU A 101 16.33 8.15 15.79
N LYS A 102 15.04 8.29 15.46
CA LYS A 102 14.29 9.56 15.42
C LYS A 102 13.26 9.63 16.54
N ASP A 103 13.02 10.85 17.02
CA ASP A 103 11.88 11.13 17.91
C ASP A 103 10.57 10.97 17.12
N PRO A 104 9.64 10.10 17.55
CA PRO A 104 8.38 9.89 16.86
C PRO A 104 7.38 11.05 17.01
N LYS A 105 7.58 11.96 17.97
CA LYS A 105 6.57 12.94 18.39
C LYS A 105 5.94 13.72 17.23
N ASP A 106 6.73 14.36 16.38
CA ASP A 106 6.20 15.21 15.30
C ASP A 106 5.50 14.37 14.20
N CYS A 107 6.02 13.17 13.94
CA CYS A 107 5.39 12.21 13.03
C CYS A 107 4.01 11.78 13.54
N LEU A 108 3.89 11.52 14.85
CA LEU A 108 2.64 11.13 15.49
C LEU A 108 1.63 12.28 15.57
N LEU A 109 2.09 13.51 15.83
CA LEU A 109 1.21 14.70 15.77
C LEU A 109 0.64 14.90 14.35
N ALA A 110 1.47 14.74 13.31
CA ALA A 110 1.00 14.79 11.92
C ALA A 110 0.02 13.65 11.60
N TYR A 111 0.26 12.45 12.15
CA TYR A 111 -0.64 11.31 11.99
C TYR A 111 -1.99 11.53 12.68
N GLU A 112 -2.00 12.06 13.90
CA GLU A 112 -3.24 12.38 14.62
C GLU A 112 -4.04 13.46 13.90
N ASP A 113 -3.37 14.46 13.30
CA ASP A 113 -4.01 15.52 12.52
C ASP A 113 -4.70 14.97 11.26
N ILE A 114 -4.05 14.10 10.47
CA ILE A 114 -4.70 13.50 9.30
C ILE A 114 -5.89 12.61 9.70
N ILE A 115 -5.80 11.86 10.81
CA ILE A 115 -6.91 11.05 11.31
C ILE A 115 -8.07 11.93 11.77
N THR A 116 -7.79 13.01 12.49
CA THR A 116 -8.80 13.97 12.95
C THR A 116 -9.50 14.64 11.79
N PHE A 117 -8.74 15.12 10.80
CA PHE A 117 -9.26 15.71 9.57
C PHE A 117 -10.20 14.74 8.83
N SER A 118 -9.80 13.47 8.71
CA SER A 118 -10.54 12.43 7.98
C SER A 118 -11.85 12.03 8.67
N LYS A 119 -11.93 12.15 10.01
CA LYS A 119 -13.13 11.84 10.79
C LYS A 119 -14.22 12.90 10.67
N ASP A 120 -13.84 14.14 10.41
CA ASP A 120 -14.78 15.24 10.27
C ASP A 120 -15.45 15.22 8.88
N LYS A 121 -16.77 14.99 8.87
CA LYS A 121 -17.57 14.97 7.65
C LYS A 121 -17.57 16.30 6.90
N GLY A 122 -17.31 17.41 7.59
CA GLY A 122 -17.16 18.72 6.96
C GLY A 122 -16.02 18.77 5.95
N ASN A 123 -14.98 17.94 6.15
CA ASN A 123 -13.80 17.90 5.30
C ASN A 123 -13.93 16.94 4.11
N TRP A 124 -14.98 16.10 4.05
CA TRP A 124 -15.08 15.03 3.06
C TRP A 124 -15.17 15.55 1.62
N SER A 125 -15.81 16.70 1.39
CA SER A 125 -15.90 17.30 0.05
C SER A 125 -14.52 17.75 -0.47
N VAL A 126 -13.71 18.36 0.39
CA VAL A 126 -12.33 18.77 0.08
C VAL A 126 -11.46 17.54 -0.17
N MET A 127 -11.55 16.54 0.72
CA MET A 127 -10.82 15.28 0.60
C MET A 127 -11.18 14.55 -0.70
N GLU A 128 -12.46 14.51 -1.06
CA GLU A 128 -12.94 13.90 -2.31
C GLU A 128 -12.35 14.59 -3.54
N ASP A 129 -12.45 15.91 -3.63
CA ASP A 129 -11.92 16.69 -4.74
C ASP A 129 -10.39 16.50 -4.89
N GLU A 130 -9.65 16.50 -3.78
CA GLU A 130 -8.20 16.26 -3.79
C GLU A 130 -7.83 14.87 -4.30
N LEU A 131 -8.52 13.84 -3.84
CA LEU A 131 -8.22 12.45 -4.16
C LEU A 131 -8.70 12.10 -5.58
N GLN A 132 -9.85 12.61 -6.01
CA GLN A 132 -10.33 12.47 -7.38
C GLN A 132 -9.37 13.10 -8.40
N SER A 133 -8.78 14.26 -8.08
CA SER A 133 -7.75 14.89 -8.93
C SER A 133 -6.48 14.03 -9.10
N ARG A 134 -6.29 13.05 -8.21
CA ARG A 134 -5.20 12.05 -8.23
C ARG A 134 -5.65 10.68 -8.74
N GLY A 135 -6.86 10.63 -9.33
CA GLY A 135 -7.42 9.43 -9.93
C GLY A 135 -8.10 8.47 -8.95
N VAL A 136 -8.11 8.74 -7.64
CA VAL A 136 -8.84 7.92 -6.66
C VAL A 136 -10.33 8.01 -6.95
N LYS A 137 -10.92 6.88 -7.34
CA LYS A 137 -12.31 6.83 -7.83
C LYS A 137 -13.35 6.58 -6.74
N CYS A 138 -12.93 6.03 -5.60
CA CYS A 138 -13.79 5.74 -4.47
C CYS A 138 -13.06 6.15 -3.19
N LEU A 139 -13.74 6.82 -2.26
CA LEU A 139 -13.20 7.11 -0.93
C LEU A 139 -13.33 5.91 0.02
N SER A 140 -12.87 4.74 -0.41
CA SER A 140 -12.80 3.55 0.43
C SER A 140 -11.44 3.45 1.12
N PHE A 141 -11.37 2.66 2.18
CA PHE A 141 -10.09 2.37 2.84
C PHE A 141 -9.09 1.70 1.89
N TYR A 142 -9.56 0.76 1.05
CA TYR A 142 -8.68 0.13 0.05
C TYR A 142 -8.09 1.17 -0.90
N ASP A 143 -8.93 2.02 -1.47
CA ASP A 143 -8.49 2.98 -2.50
C ASP A 143 -7.55 4.05 -1.95
N VAL A 144 -7.86 4.59 -0.77
CA VAL A 144 -7.11 5.70 -0.19
C VAL A 144 -5.87 5.20 0.54
N VAL A 145 -6.03 4.21 1.42
CA VAL A 145 -4.94 3.77 2.31
C VAL A 145 -4.08 2.70 1.64
N LEU A 146 -4.69 1.65 1.13
CA LEU A 146 -3.94 0.51 0.61
C LEU A 146 -3.35 0.81 -0.78
N ASP A 147 -4.18 1.24 -1.75
CA ASP A 147 -3.72 1.52 -3.11
C ASP A 147 -2.98 2.87 -3.21
N PHE A 148 -3.64 3.99 -2.92
CA PHE A 148 -3.06 5.31 -3.15
C PHE A 148 -1.91 5.67 -2.20
N ILE A 149 -1.96 5.28 -0.92
CA ILE A 149 -0.89 5.61 0.03
C ILE A 149 0.17 4.51 0.07
N VAL A 150 -0.22 3.29 0.41
CA VAL A 150 0.74 2.22 0.72
C VAL A 150 1.41 1.67 -0.55
N LEU A 151 0.65 1.27 -1.57
CA LEU A 151 1.23 0.71 -2.78
C LEU A 151 2.05 1.75 -3.56
N ASP A 152 1.52 2.97 -3.75
CA ASP A 152 2.28 4.04 -4.42
C ASP A 152 3.58 4.35 -3.65
N ALA A 153 3.55 4.40 -2.31
CA ALA A 153 4.75 4.65 -1.53
C ALA A 153 5.80 3.57 -1.72
N PHE A 154 5.43 2.28 -1.77
CA PHE A 154 6.41 1.22 -2.00
C PHE A 154 6.96 1.21 -3.43
N GLU A 155 6.17 1.53 -4.45
CA GLU A 155 6.69 1.71 -5.81
C GLU A 155 7.66 2.89 -5.90
N ASP A 156 7.28 4.04 -5.35
CA ASP A 156 8.14 5.22 -5.29
C ASP A 156 9.46 4.90 -4.56
N LEU A 157 9.38 4.09 -3.50
CA LEU A 157 10.54 3.65 -2.75
C LEU A 157 11.35 2.59 -3.46
N GLU A 158 10.84 1.79 -4.40
CA GLU A 158 11.61 0.78 -5.15
C GLU A 158 12.50 1.40 -6.24
N SER A 159 12.16 2.60 -6.71
CA SER A 159 12.87 3.28 -7.81
C SER A 159 13.32 4.70 -7.43
N PRO A 160 14.24 4.86 -6.44
CA PRO A 160 14.71 6.18 -6.05
C PRO A 160 15.45 6.88 -7.20
N PRO A 161 15.41 8.23 -7.25
CA PRO A 161 16.14 9.00 -8.26
C PRO A 161 17.64 8.69 -8.25
N SER A 162 18.27 8.66 -9.43
CA SER A 162 19.71 8.34 -9.58
C SER A 162 20.64 9.27 -8.78
N SER A 163 20.22 10.53 -8.56
CA SER A 163 20.93 11.47 -7.70
C SER A 163 20.96 11.04 -6.23
N VAL A 164 19.88 10.42 -5.75
CA VAL A 164 19.79 9.89 -4.39
C VAL A 164 20.68 8.65 -4.25
N THR A 165 20.57 7.70 -5.18
CA THR A 165 21.38 6.47 -5.14
C THR A 165 22.87 6.76 -5.22
N ALA A 166 23.29 7.70 -6.07
CA ALA A 166 24.68 8.11 -6.21
C ALA A 166 25.30 8.66 -4.91
N VAL A 167 24.55 9.45 -4.13
CA VAL A 167 25.02 9.99 -2.85
C VAL A 167 25.08 8.90 -1.78
N VAL A 168 24.03 8.09 -1.67
CA VAL A 168 23.93 7.07 -0.62
C VAL A 168 24.98 5.96 -0.81
N GLN A 169 25.25 5.58 -2.07
CA GLN A 169 26.24 4.54 -2.39
C GLN A 169 27.70 5.03 -2.41
N ASN A 170 27.94 6.34 -2.29
CA ASN A 170 29.29 6.88 -2.34
C ASN A 170 30.11 6.51 -1.09
N ARG A 171 31.15 5.66 -1.25
CA ARG A 171 31.96 5.16 -0.14
C ARG A 171 32.81 6.23 0.55
N TRP A 172 33.02 7.38 -0.09
CA TRP A 172 33.87 8.46 0.43
C TRP A 172 33.10 9.47 1.30
N LEU A 173 31.77 9.41 1.31
CA LEU A 173 30.92 10.28 2.12
C LEU A 173 30.61 9.63 3.47
N SER A 174 30.60 10.44 4.54
CA SER A 174 30.18 9.97 5.86
C SER A 174 28.69 9.62 5.90
N ASN A 175 28.31 8.68 6.76
CA ASN A 175 26.91 8.26 6.90
C ASN A 175 25.99 9.42 7.29
N GLY A 176 26.41 10.27 8.25
CA GLY A 176 25.64 11.45 8.64
C GLY A 176 25.43 12.45 7.49
N PHE A 177 26.42 12.61 6.60
CA PHE A 177 26.24 13.44 5.40
C PHE A 177 25.23 12.83 4.43
N LYS A 178 25.33 11.52 4.16
CA LYS A 178 24.40 10.81 3.26
C LYS A 178 22.97 10.88 3.76
N GLU A 179 22.76 10.64 5.05
CA GLU A 179 21.45 10.69 5.68
C GLU A 179 20.84 12.09 5.60
N THR A 180 21.65 13.12 5.89
CA THR A 180 21.22 14.52 5.78
C THR A 180 20.87 14.90 4.34
N ALA A 181 21.68 14.47 3.36
CA ALA A 181 21.43 14.73 1.96
C ALA A 181 20.15 14.04 1.47
N LEU A 182 19.91 12.80 1.89
CA LEU A 182 18.70 12.04 1.60
C LEU A 182 17.46 12.75 2.18
N ALA A 183 17.49 13.09 3.47
CA ALA A 183 16.39 13.81 4.12
C ALA A 183 16.10 15.15 3.44
N THR A 184 17.14 15.89 3.06
CA THR A 184 17.01 17.18 2.34
C THR A 184 16.38 16.99 0.95
N ALA A 185 16.74 15.93 0.23
CA ALA A 185 16.16 15.61 -1.07
C ALA A 185 14.66 15.29 -0.95
N VAL A 186 14.28 14.42 -0.01
CA VAL A 186 12.88 14.08 0.28
C VAL A 186 12.08 15.33 0.65
N TRP A 187 12.60 16.14 1.58
CA TRP A 187 11.95 17.39 2.00
C TRP A 187 11.77 18.37 0.83
N SER A 188 12.77 18.51 -0.04
CA SER A 188 12.69 19.40 -1.20
C SER A 188 11.57 18.99 -2.16
N VAL A 189 11.43 17.69 -2.41
CA VAL A 189 10.35 17.13 -3.26
C VAL A 189 8.98 17.37 -2.61
N LEU A 190 8.83 17.05 -1.33
CA LEU A 190 7.56 17.23 -0.62
C LEU A 190 7.16 18.70 -0.52
N LYS A 191 8.12 19.60 -0.26
CA LYS A 191 7.90 21.05 -0.27
C LYS A 191 7.45 21.56 -1.64
N ALA A 192 8.05 21.06 -2.73
CA ALA A 192 7.62 21.41 -4.08
C ALA A 192 6.19 20.91 -4.36
N LYS A 193 5.88 19.65 -4.01
CA LYS A 193 4.53 19.07 -4.15
C LYS A 193 3.49 19.86 -3.32
N LYS A 194 3.80 20.23 -2.07
CA LYS A 194 2.93 21.02 -1.19
C LYS A 194 2.55 22.38 -1.80
N ARG A 195 3.49 23.06 -2.46
CA ARG A 195 3.24 24.36 -3.12
C ARG A 195 2.25 24.29 -4.28
N MET A 196 2.07 23.10 -4.87
CA MET A 196 1.18 22.86 -5.98
C MET A 196 -0.22 22.38 -5.54
N LEU A 197 -0.46 22.23 -4.24
CA LEU A 197 -1.74 21.78 -3.72
C LEU A 197 -2.81 22.85 -3.89
N LYS A 198 -3.99 22.41 -4.36
CA LYS A 198 -5.19 23.24 -4.40
C LYS A 198 -5.62 23.68 -2.99
N TYR A 199 -5.52 22.76 -2.02
CA TYR A 199 -5.82 23.03 -0.61
C TYR A 199 -4.53 22.88 0.21
N SER A 200 -4.02 24.01 0.70
CA SER A 200 -2.80 24.07 1.51
C SER A 200 -2.95 23.38 2.86
N ASP A 201 -4.19 23.21 3.32
CA ASP A 201 -4.57 22.54 4.56
C ASP A 201 -5.61 21.44 4.28
N GLY A 202 -5.43 20.68 3.19
CA GLY A 202 -6.26 19.52 2.83
C GLY A 202 -5.74 18.20 3.40
N PHE A 203 -6.35 17.09 2.98
CA PHE A 203 -5.92 15.72 3.30
C PHE A 203 -4.50 15.47 2.79
N ILE A 204 -4.21 15.87 1.56
CA ILE A 204 -2.89 15.60 0.93
C ILE A 204 -1.78 16.41 1.61
N SER A 205 -2.06 17.63 2.03
CA SER A 205 -1.09 18.46 2.76
C SER A 205 -0.69 17.78 4.09
N ARG A 206 -1.67 17.27 4.83
CA ARG A 206 -1.47 16.51 6.07
C ARG A 206 -0.76 15.19 5.84
N PHE A 207 -1.11 14.47 4.77
CA PHE A 207 -0.38 13.28 4.36
C PHE A 207 1.10 13.57 4.14
N TYR A 208 1.43 14.67 3.45
CA TYR A 208 2.82 15.07 3.25
C TYR A 208 3.53 15.49 4.55
N LEU A 209 2.83 15.97 5.59
CA LEU A 209 3.44 16.18 6.90
C LEU A 209 3.90 14.85 7.52
N VAL A 210 3.08 13.80 7.46
CA VAL A 210 3.50 12.45 7.89
C VAL A 210 4.69 11.96 7.05
N SER A 211 4.60 12.12 5.72
CA SER A 211 5.66 11.69 4.80
C SER A 211 7.00 12.38 5.04
N GLU A 212 7.00 13.67 5.42
CA GLU A 212 8.23 14.43 5.71
C GLU A 212 9.06 13.82 6.84
N HIS A 213 8.43 13.12 7.78
CA HIS A 213 9.12 12.41 8.86
C HIS A 213 9.42 10.96 8.50
N LEU A 214 8.44 10.25 7.93
CA LEU A 214 8.54 8.81 7.72
C LEU A 214 9.42 8.43 6.52
N ILE A 215 9.29 9.12 5.38
CA ILE A 215 9.97 8.74 4.15
C ILE A 215 11.50 8.83 4.27
N PRO A 216 12.10 9.83 4.95
CA PRO A 216 13.55 9.82 5.20
C PRO A 216 14.02 8.59 5.96
N VAL A 217 13.27 8.14 6.98
CA VAL A 217 13.60 6.94 7.77
C VAL A 217 13.52 5.69 6.89
N LEU A 218 12.43 5.53 6.13
CA LEU A 218 12.27 4.39 5.22
C LEU A 218 13.32 4.38 4.12
N ALA A 219 13.58 5.51 3.47
CA ALA A 219 14.57 5.62 2.42
C ALA A 219 15.99 5.34 2.97
N TRP A 220 16.30 5.81 4.18
CA TRP A 220 17.57 5.49 4.85
C TRP A 220 17.66 4.01 5.21
N GLY A 221 16.56 3.40 5.66
CA GLY A 221 16.52 1.97 5.91
C GLY A 221 16.70 1.14 4.64
N PHE A 222 16.03 1.46 3.54
CA PHE A 222 16.14 0.68 2.31
C PHE A 222 17.49 0.84 1.60
N TYR A 223 18.04 2.06 1.58
CA TYR A 223 19.19 2.40 0.74
C TYR A 223 20.47 2.71 1.52
N GLY A 224 20.34 3.10 2.77
CA GLY A 224 21.46 3.46 3.62
C GLY A 224 22.34 2.25 3.97
N PRO A 225 23.49 2.52 4.59
CA PRO A 225 24.45 1.50 4.99
C PRO A 225 24.12 0.82 6.33
N ASP A 226 23.02 1.18 6.99
CA ASP A 226 22.60 0.54 8.24
C ASP A 226 21.84 -0.76 7.95
N GLU A 227 22.55 -1.89 8.04
CA GLU A 227 21.98 -3.22 7.77
C GLU A 227 20.88 -3.62 8.76
N LYS A 228 20.92 -3.14 10.02
CA LYS A 228 19.88 -3.48 11.00
C LYS A 228 18.57 -2.76 10.67
N LEU A 229 18.65 -1.46 10.41
CA LEU A 229 17.48 -0.70 9.99
C LEU A 229 16.93 -1.23 8.66
N LYS A 230 17.82 -1.60 7.73
CA LYS A 230 17.44 -2.21 6.46
C LYS A 230 16.66 -3.51 6.62
N GLU A 231 17.14 -4.43 7.47
CA GLU A 231 16.42 -5.67 7.78
C GLU A 231 15.01 -5.37 8.29
N ILE A 232 14.87 -4.40 9.20
CA ILE A 232 13.58 -4.00 9.77
C ILE A 232 12.66 -3.40 8.70
N CYS A 233 13.16 -2.49 7.86
CA CYS A 233 12.36 -1.87 6.79
C CYS A 233 11.93 -2.88 5.72
N LEU A 234 12.81 -3.82 5.36
CA LEU A 234 12.47 -4.92 4.44
C LEU A 234 11.41 -5.83 5.05
N TYR A 235 11.56 -6.23 6.31
CA TYR A 235 10.56 -7.04 7.01
C TYR A 235 9.20 -6.33 7.09
N PHE A 236 9.19 -5.03 7.42
CA PHE A 236 7.97 -4.22 7.43
C PHE A 236 7.29 -4.23 6.06
N LYS A 237 8.05 -3.98 4.98
CA LYS A 237 7.54 -4.04 3.61
C LYS A 237 6.98 -5.42 3.27
N GLU A 238 7.68 -6.49 3.64
CA GLU A 238 7.24 -7.88 3.40
C GLU A 238 5.93 -8.20 4.13
N GLU A 239 5.75 -7.75 5.37
CA GLU A 239 4.50 -7.99 6.11
C GLU A 239 3.34 -7.18 5.52
N VAL A 240 3.56 -5.93 5.09
CA VAL A 240 2.51 -5.12 4.45
C VAL A 240 2.15 -5.68 3.08
N MET A 241 3.13 -6.00 2.23
CA MET A 241 2.86 -6.63 0.93
C MET A 241 2.28 -8.04 1.11
N GLY A 242 2.72 -8.78 2.13
CA GLY A 242 2.16 -10.07 2.50
C GLY A 242 0.67 -9.97 2.85
N PHE A 243 0.27 -8.96 3.63
CA PHE A 243 -1.15 -8.68 3.88
C PHE A 243 -1.90 -8.41 2.58
N MET A 244 -1.35 -7.57 1.69
CA MET A 244 -1.95 -7.28 0.39
C MET A 244 -2.11 -8.54 -0.47
N PHE A 245 -1.13 -9.45 -0.50
CA PHE A 245 -1.24 -10.70 -1.23
C PHE A 245 -2.28 -11.64 -0.61
N ASP A 246 -2.31 -11.73 0.72
CA ASP A 246 -3.21 -12.64 1.43
C ASP A 246 -4.68 -12.26 1.21
N ILE A 247 -5.05 -10.97 1.28
CA ILE A 247 -6.45 -10.52 1.10
C ILE A 247 -6.94 -10.64 -0.35
N PHE A 248 -6.03 -10.82 -1.31
CA PHE A 248 -6.38 -11.14 -2.71
C PHE A 248 -6.36 -12.64 -2.98
N ASN A 249 -5.93 -13.51 -2.06
CA ASN A 249 -5.75 -14.92 -2.36
C ASN A 249 -7.01 -15.74 -2.02
N PHE A 250 -7.56 -16.45 -3.02
CA PHE A 250 -8.74 -17.30 -2.84
C PHE A 250 -8.54 -18.41 -1.80
N ASN A 251 -7.31 -18.86 -1.58
CA ASN A 251 -6.99 -19.89 -0.57
C ASN A 251 -6.82 -19.33 0.84
N LYS A 252 -6.86 -18.00 1.01
CA LYS A 252 -6.64 -17.32 2.30
C LYS A 252 -7.88 -16.60 2.81
N VAL A 253 -8.72 -16.11 1.90
CA VAL A 253 -9.96 -15.40 2.25
C VAL A 253 -11.14 -15.93 1.44
N ARG A 254 -12.32 -15.96 2.08
CA ARG A 254 -13.54 -16.47 1.47
C ARG A 254 -14.31 -15.35 0.80
N PHE A 255 -14.38 -15.39 -0.54
CA PHE A 255 -15.23 -14.49 -1.33
C PHE A 255 -16.65 -15.04 -1.55
N THR A 256 -17.19 -15.74 -0.55
CA THR A 256 -18.53 -16.33 -0.53
C THR A 256 -19.57 -15.32 -0.04
N GLN A 257 -19.35 -14.74 1.15
CA GLN A 257 -20.19 -13.73 1.80
C GLN A 257 -19.35 -12.56 2.33
N ILE A 258 -19.95 -11.38 2.47
CA ILE A 258 -19.24 -10.16 2.89
C ILE A 258 -18.74 -10.32 4.33
N GLU A 259 -19.53 -10.93 5.21
CA GLU A 259 -19.21 -11.16 6.61
C GLU A 259 -18.01 -12.10 6.78
N GLU A 260 -17.93 -13.14 5.96
CA GLU A 260 -16.82 -14.09 5.95
C GLU A 260 -15.53 -13.44 5.45
N LEU A 261 -15.60 -12.72 4.32
CA LEU A 261 -14.46 -11.97 3.79
C LEU A 261 -13.96 -10.94 4.81
N ALA A 262 -14.86 -10.19 5.44
CA ALA A 262 -14.53 -9.23 6.48
C ALA A 262 -13.83 -9.89 7.68
N ALA A 263 -14.34 -11.04 8.15
CA ALA A 263 -13.72 -11.79 9.23
C ALA A 263 -12.32 -12.29 8.87
N ASP A 264 -12.14 -12.84 7.67
CA ASP A 264 -10.84 -13.34 7.20
C ASP A 264 -9.82 -12.20 7.04
N ILE A 265 -10.23 -11.05 6.49
CA ILE A 265 -9.40 -9.84 6.41
C ILE A 265 -8.93 -9.41 7.80
N MET A 266 -9.82 -9.39 8.80
CA MET A 266 -9.43 -9.00 10.17
C MET A 266 -8.43 -9.97 10.79
N GLN A 267 -8.61 -11.27 10.57
CA GLN A 267 -7.66 -12.27 11.08
C GLN A 267 -6.27 -12.08 10.45
N LEU A 268 -6.21 -11.88 9.14
CA LEU A 268 -4.96 -11.61 8.43
C LEU A 268 -4.33 -10.28 8.86
N ALA A 269 -5.13 -9.22 9.02
CA ALA A 269 -4.67 -7.93 9.50
C ALA A 269 -4.02 -8.07 10.88
N ASN A 270 -4.69 -8.73 11.84
CA ASN A 270 -4.14 -8.97 13.17
C ASN A 270 -2.82 -9.74 13.11
N LEU A 271 -2.76 -10.82 12.34
CA LEU A 271 -1.55 -11.63 12.19
C LEU A 271 -0.36 -10.80 11.69
N ARG A 272 -0.58 -10.03 10.62
CA ARG A 272 0.46 -9.23 9.96
C ARG A 272 0.89 -8.04 10.82
N PHE A 273 -0.07 -7.38 11.47
CA PHE A 273 0.20 -6.25 12.36
C PHE A 273 0.94 -6.67 13.63
N ASP A 274 0.55 -7.78 14.26
CA ASP A 274 1.22 -8.28 15.46
C ASP A 274 2.67 -8.66 15.16
N ARG A 275 2.92 -9.34 14.04
CA ARG A 275 4.27 -9.67 13.58
C ARG A 275 5.12 -8.43 13.33
N THR A 276 4.56 -7.46 12.60
CA THR A 276 5.22 -6.19 12.32
C THR A 276 5.58 -5.46 13.60
N ILE A 277 4.63 -5.32 14.53
CA ILE A 277 4.83 -4.65 15.81
C ILE A 277 5.88 -5.42 16.63
N GLN A 278 5.79 -6.74 16.76
CA GLN A 278 6.80 -7.52 17.47
C GLN A 278 8.21 -7.25 16.93
N LYS A 279 8.41 -7.32 15.61
CA LYS A 279 9.72 -7.02 15.00
C LYS A 279 10.20 -5.60 15.29
N LEU A 280 9.29 -4.61 15.28
CA LEU A 280 9.62 -3.21 15.55
C LEU A 280 10.01 -2.91 17.00
N TYR A 281 9.68 -3.77 17.97
CA TYR A 281 9.95 -3.53 19.39
C TYR A 281 10.88 -4.59 20.05
N MET A 282 11.47 -5.50 19.26
CA MET A 282 12.54 -6.44 19.67
C MET A 282 13.95 -5.91 19.48
#